data_AF-A0AAV6CKV1-F1
#
_entry.id   AF-A0AAV6CKV1-F1
#
_cell.length_a   1.000
_cell.length_b   1.000
_cell.length_c   1.000
_cell.angle_alpha   90.00
_cell.angle_beta   90.00
_cell.angle_gamma   90.00
#
_symmetry.space_group_name_H-M   'P 1'
#
loop_
_entity.id
_entity.type
_entity.pdbx_description
1 polymer ?
#
loop_
_entity_poly.entity_id
_entity_poly.type
_entity_poly.pdbx_seq_one_letter_code
_entity_poly.pdbx_strand_id
1 'polypeptide(L)'
;MAFEVDMRVIVQHCDSKLYYAGPNNWAAEASKAMDFVNSQRAAQFIGQSQMPDVQILLHTPEESREVLIKQFRRKPPRAKNRRQTA
;
A
#
# COMPACT_ATOMS: atom_id res chain seq x y z
N MET A 1 32.39 -0.73 -2.13
CA MET A 1 31.31 -1.42 -1.38
C MET A 1 30.01 -0.94 -1.95
N ALA A 2 29.35 -1.74 -2.78
CA ALA A 2 28.00 -1.45 -3.21
C ALA A 2 27.09 -1.82 -2.04
N PHE A 3 26.47 -0.82 -1.42
CA PHE A 3 25.37 -1.04 -0.49
C PHE A 3 24.16 -1.39 -1.36
N GLU A 4 23.96 -2.67 -1.63
CA GLU A 4 22.69 -3.17 -2.15
C GLU A 4 21.65 -2.99 -1.04
N VAL A 5 21.13 -1.78 -0.94
CA VAL A 5 19.96 -1.50 -0.10
C VAL A 5 18.83 -2.31 -0.73
N ASP A 6 18.45 -3.42 -0.09
CA ASP A 6 17.38 -4.32 -0.55
C ASP A 6 16.02 -3.63 -0.40
N MET A 7 15.78 -2.63 -1.25
CA MET A 7 14.58 -1.83 -1.24
C MET A 7 13.44 -2.62 -1.86
N ARG A 8 12.41 -2.89 -1.06
CA ARG A 8 11.23 -3.62 -1.53
C ARG A 8 10.05 -2.69 -1.66
N VAL A 9 9.36 -2.80 -2.79
CA VAL A 9 8.09 -2.09 -2.96
C VAL A 9 6.98 -3.05 -2.58
N ILE A 10 6.32 -2.76 -1.47
CA ILE A 10 5.28 -3.62 -0.91
C ILE A 10 3.94 -2.90 -0.88
N VAL A 11 2.86 -3.66 -0.85
CA VAL A 11 1.49 -3.14 -0.74
C VAL A 11 0.93 -3.50 0.62
N GLN A 12 0.32 -2.54 1.30
CA GLN A 12 -0.32 -2.73 2.60
C GLN A 12 -1.77 -2.25 2.55
N HIS A 13 -2.65 -2.94 3.26
CA HIS A 13 -4.02 -2.52 3.46
C HIS A 13 -4.09 -1.37 4.49
N CYS A 14 -4.86 -0.33 4.20
CA CYS A 14 -4.93 0.86 5.05
C CYS A 14 -5.52 0.58 6.43
N ASP A 15 -6.62 -0.18 6.49
CA ASP A 15 -7.33 -0.51 7.74
C ASP A 15 -6.68 -1.64 8.53
N SER A 16 -6.50 -2.81 7.92
CA SER A 16 -5.97 -4.00 8.62
C SER A 16 -4.46 -3.98 8.83
N LYS A 17 -3.73 -3.06 8.18
CA LYS A 17 -2.25 -3.00 8.20
C LYS A 17 -1.55 -4.26 7.70
N LEU A 18 -2.28 -5.17 7.05
CA LEU A 18 -1.71 -6.37 6.46
C LEU A 18 -1.01 -6.06 5.15
N TYR A 19 0.06 -6.80 4.88
CA TYR A 19 0.87 -6.69 3.67
C TYR A 19 0.44 -7.74 2.64
N TYR A 20 0.37 -7.34 1.39
CA TYR A 20 0.00 -8.23 0.31
C TYR A 20 1.10 -9.26 0.06
N ALA A 21 0.81 -10.54 0.27
CA ALA A 21 1.75 -11.66 0.13
C ALA A 21 1.42 -12.55 -1.08
N GLY A 22 0.37 -12.22 -1.84
CA GLY A 22 -0.04 -12.95 -3.04
C GLY A 22 -1.56 -13.05 -3.19
N PRO A 23 -2.05 -13.77 -4.22
CA PRO A 23 -3.48 -13.92 -4.48
C PRO A 23 -4.21 -14.48 -3.25
N ASN A 24 -5.20 -13.73 -2.75
CA ASN A 24 -5.95 -14.05 -1.53
C ASN A 24 -5.09 -14.26 -0.26
N ASN A 25 -3.85 -13.78 -0.26
CA ASN A 25 -2.92 -13.96 0.85
C ASN A 25 -2.40 -12.61 1.36
N TRP A 26 -2.56 -12.39 2.65
CA TRP A 26 -2.12 -11.19 3.35
C TRP A 26 -1.30 -11.60 4.57
N ALA A 27 -0.12 -11.02 4.73
CA ALA A 27 0.78 -11.28 5.83
C ALA A 27 0.75 -10.13 6.84
N ALA A 28 0.97 -10.43 8.11
CA ALA A 28 1.18 -9.40 9.14
C ALA A 28 2.59 -8.77 9.09
N GLU A 29 3.50 -9.38 8.35
CA GLU A 29 4.92 -9.01 8.31
C GLU A 29 5.32 -8.51 6.91
N ALA A 30 5.99 -7.36 6.85
CA ALA A 30 6.52 -6.78 5.61
C ALA A 30 7.51 -7.71 4.91
N SER A 31 8.27 -8.53 5.66
CA SER A 31 9.23 -9.48 5.11
C SER A 31 8.60 -10.61 4.28
N LYS A 32 7.32 -10.91 4.54
CA LYS A 32 6.53 -11.90 3.79
C LYS A 32 5.70 -11.26 2.66
N ALA A 33 5.78 -9.94 2.52
CA ALA A 33 5.08 -9.23 1.47
C ALA A 33 5.71 -9.52 0.11
N MET A 34 4.88 -9.46 -0.92
CA MET A 34 5.33 -9.58 -2.30
C MET A 34 6.05 -8.29 -2.71
N ASP A 35 7.26 -8.44 -3.23
CA ASP A 35 8.01 -7.33 -3.79
C ASP A 35 7.56 -7.04 -5.23
N PHE A 36 7.12 -5.81 -5.47
CA PHE A 36 6.70 -5.33 -6.78
C PHE A 36 7.85 -4.73 -7.60
N VAL A 37 9.07 -4.67 -7.05
CA VAL A 37 10.30 -4.11 -7.64
C VAL A 37 10.26 -2.60 -7.81
N ASN A 38 9.13 -2.04 -8.26
CA ASN A 38 8.91 -0.61 -8.39
C ASN A 38 7.45 -0.20 -8.12
N SER A 39 7.27 1.06 -7.76
CA SER A 39 5.98 1.65 -7.40
C SER A 39 5.00 1.71 -8.59
N GLN A 40 5.51 1.78 -9.82
CA GLN A 40 4.68 1.82 -11.02
C GLN A 40 3.98 0.48 -11.28
N ARG A 41 4.69 -0.64 -11.12
CA ARG A 41 4.12 -2.00 -11.21
C ARG A 41 3.10 -2.23 -10.10
N ALA A 42 3.41 -1.83 -8.87
CA ALA A 42 2.46 -1.91 -7.76
C ALA A 42 1.18 -1.10 -8.05
N ALA A 43 1.31 0.13 -8.56
CA ALA A 43 0.16 0.97 -8.92
C ALA A 43 -0.68 0.37 -10.06
N GLN A 44 -0.04 -0.18 -11.09
CA GLN A 44 -0.74 -0.89 -12.17
C GLN A 44 -1.49 -2.12 -11.64
N PHE A 45 -0.85 -2.91 -10.78
CA PHE A 45 -1.46 -4.09 -10.16
C PHE A 45 -2.68 -3.74 -9.31
N ILE A 46 -2.60 -2.68 -8.49
CA ILE A 46 -3.74 -2.19 -7.70
C ILE A 46 -4.89 -1.74 -8.60
N GLY A 47 -4.57 -1.03 -9.70
CA GLY A 47 -5.55 -0.59 -10.68
C GLY A 47 -6.27 -1.75 -11.37
N GLN A 48 -5.55 -2.81 -11.74
CA GLN A 48 -6.11 -4.00 -12.38
C GLN A 48 -6.90 -4.88 -11.41
N SER A 49 -6.39 -5.06 -10.19
CA SER A 49 -7.01 -5.91 -9.16
C SER A 49 -8.18 -5.22 -8.45
N GLN A 50 -8.41 -3.93 -8.72
CA GLN A 50 -9.43 -3.09 -8.09
C GLN A 50 -9.40 -3.13 -6.55
N MET A 51 -8.22 -3.31 -5.96
CA MET A 51 -8.06 -3.41 -4.52
C MET A 51 -8.44 -2.07 -3.86
N PRO A 52 -9.49 -2.03 -3.04
CA PRO A 52 -9.86 -0.82 -2.31
C PRO A 52 -8.92 -0.62 -1.11
N ASP A 53 -8.70 0.63 -0.75
CA ASP A 53 -8.11 1.04 0.52
C ASP A 53 -6.73 0.44 0.81
N VAL A 54 -5.86 0.46 -0.21
CA VAL A 54 -4.47 0.00 -0.12
C VAL A 54 -3.46 1.15 -0.26
N GLN A 55 -2.24 0.90 0.19
CA GLN A 55 -1.12 1.83 0.09
C GLN A 55 0.15 1.11 -0.36
N ILE A 56 0.95 1.81 -1.17
CA ILE A 56 2.27 1.37 -1.61
C ILE A 56 3.29 1.95 -0.64
N LEU A 57 4.11 1.08 -0.08
CA LEU A 57 5.19 1.41 0.83
C LEU A 57 6.53 0.96 0.24
N LEU A 58 7.58 1.74 0.50
CA LEU A 58 8.96 1.33 0.33
C LEU A 58 9.44 0.75 1.66
N HIS A 59 9.79 -0.53 1.68
CA HIS A 59 10.34 -1.19 2.85
C HIS A 59 11.85 -1.34 2.70
N THR A 60 12.59 -0.89 3.71
CA THR A 60 14.04 -1.08 3.83
C THR A 60 14.31 -2.04 5.00
N PRO A 61 14.67 -3.31 4.74
CA PRO A 61 14.86 -4.31 5.79
C PRO A 61 16.03 -3.95 6.71
N GLU A 62 17.08 -3.32 6.19
CA GLU A 62 18.22 -2.86 6.99
C GLU A 62 17.85 -1.83 8.05
N GLU A 63 16.99 -0.86 7.70
CA GLU A 63 16.57 0.18 8.64
C GLU A 63 15.25 -0.18 9.36
N SER A 64 14.60 -1.28 8.98
CA SER A 64 13.24 -1.61 9.39
C SER A 64 12.28 -0.43 9.21
N ARG A 65 12.47 0.36 8.15
CA ARG A 65 11.69 1.56 7.86
C ARG A 65 10.73 1.31 6.70
N GLU A 66 9.60 2.01 6.77
CA GLU A 66 8.57 1.97 5.75
C GLU A 66 8.19 3.39 5.34
N VAL A 67 8.35 3.71 4.06
CA VAL A 67 8.03 5.04 3.53
C VAL A 67 6.82 4.94 2.62
N LEU A 68 5.78 5.71 2.92
CA LEU A 68 4.58 5.79 2.10
C LEU A 68 4.89 6.46 0.76
N ILE A 69 4.76 5.71 -0.33
CA ILE A 69 4.91 6.24 -1.69
C ILE A 69 3.57 6.79 -2.20
N LYS A 70 2.51 5.98 -2.09
CA LYS A 70 1.21 6.33 -2.66
C LYS A 70 0.09 5.60 -1.94
N GLN A 71 -1.01 6.29 -1.71
CA GLN A 71 -2.20 5.73 -1.07
C GLN A 71 -3.40 5.75 -2.03
N PHE A 72 -4.12 4.64 -2.08
CA PHE A 72 -5.33 4.44 -2.87
C PHE A 72 -6.50 4.26 -1.91
N ARG A 73 -7.08 5.37 -1.45
CA ARG A 73 -8.31 5.33 -0.66
C ARG A 73 -9.51 5.59 -1.54
N ARG A 74 -10.60 4.88 -1.29
CA ARG A 74 -11.90 5.36 -1.77
C ARG A 74 -12.24 6.61 -0.96
N LYS A 75 -12.49 7.74 -1.63
CA LYS A 75 -13.03 8.91 -0.93
C LYS A 75 -14.32 8.45 -0.26
N PRO A 76 -14.52 8.68 1.05
CA PRO A 76 -15.83 8.47 1.64
C PRO A 76 -16.83 9.32 0.83
N PRO A 77 -18.06 8.83 0.59
CA PRO A 77 -19.08 9.65 -0.03
C PRO A 77 -19.16 10.94 0.78
N ARG A 78 -18.86 12.06 0.12
CA ARG A 78 -18.97 13.40 0.69
C ARG A 78 -20.34 13.45 1.35
N ALA A 79 -20.40 13.47 2.68
CA ALA A 79 -21.64 13.73 3.38
C ALA A 79 -22.13 15.08 2.85
N LYS A 80 -23.17 15.07 2.01
CA LYS A 80 -23.83 16.29 1.56
C LYS A 80 -24.38 16.93 2.83
N ASN A 81 -23.64 17.90 3.34
CA ASN A 81 -24.09 18.71 4.47
C ASN A 81 -25.31 19.48 3.95
N ARG A 82 -26.49 18.92 4.21
CA ARG A 82 -27.80 19.56 4.05
C ARG A 82 -27.84 20.68 5.08
N ARG A 83 -27.20 21.82 4.77
CA ARG A 83 -27.47 23.09 5.44
C ARG A 83 -28.85 23.55 4.96
N GLN A 84 -29.89 23.02 5.61
CA GLN A 84 -31.12 23.78 5.81
C GLN A 84 -30.84 24.84 6.89
N THR A 85 -31.70 25.88 6.92
CA THR A 85 -31.70 27.09 7.76
C THR A 85 -30.79 28.21 7.19
N ALA A 86 -31.28 29.39 6.84
CA ALA A 86 -32.55 30.08 7.11
C ALA A 86 -32.96 30.96 5.91
#